data_AF-A0A9N9JDG7-F1
#
_entry.id   AF-A0A9N9JDG7-F1
#
_cell.length_a   1.000
_cell.length_b   1.000
_cell.length_c   1.000
_cell.angle_alpha   90.00
_cell.angle_beta   90.00
_cell.angle_gamma   90.00
#
_symmetry.space_group_name_H-M   'P 1'
#
loop_
_entity.id
_entity.type
_entity.pdbx_description
1 polymer ?
#
loop_
_entity_poly.entity_id
_entity_poly.type
_entity_poly.pdbx_seq_one_letter_code
_entity_poly.pdbx_strand_id
1 'polypeptide(L)'
;KNILIDLSLLSTLVLLLFNDLKPGSYLSYEEIKRRTELEITELDRALQSLIFGKIPLLLKDSPHDDIENTNKFWINESLDAVIGIMTGTDNNIITLEDLEVTKRVQDALDVKISQRLAEDRAIQLDSAIMRIIKPEKQIPKGLLIQRILQIPRFEWAKEKDIQLRISKLEIDKFIEPDKRNRNILLYKP
;
A
#
# COMPACT_ATOMS: atom_id res chain seq x y z
N LYS A 1 13.66 -11.87 -33.54
CA LYS A 1 14.74 -10.99 -33.05
C LYS A 1 15.05 -11.44 -31.62
N ASN A 2 16.32 -11.45 -31.19
CA ASN A 2 16.65 -11.86 -29.81
C ASN A 2 16.56 -10.64 -28.90
N ILE A 3 15.75 -10.70 -27.84
CA ILE A 3 15.65 -9.66 -26.81
C ILE A 3 16.41 -10.15 -25.59
N LEU A 4 17.35 -9.35 -25.09
CA LEU A 4 18.05 -9.59 -23.84
C LEU A 4 17.29 -8.84 -22.74
N ILE A 5 17.00 -9.52 -21.63
CA ILE A 5 16.26 -8.94 -20.51
C ILE A 5 17.10 -9.13 -19.26
N ASP A 6 17.46 -8.04 -18.60
CA ASP A 6 18.08 -8.05 -17.29
C ASP A 6 17.00 -8.12 -16.21
N LEU A 7 17.06 -9.16 -15.36
CA LEU A 7 15.97 -9.54 -14.46
C LEU A 7 16.51 -9.90 -13.08
N SER A 8 15.75 -9.54 -12.04
CA SER A 8 15.96 -10.06 -10.70
C SER A 8 15.73 -11.57 -10.67
N LEU A 9 16.38 -12.29 -9.74
CA LEU A 9 16.22 -13.74 -9.59
C LEU A 9 14.75 -14.16 -9.46
N LEU A 10 13.97 -13.43 -8.67
CA LEU A 10 12.56 -13.72 -8.42
C LEU A 10 11.71 -13.49 -9.67
N SER A 11 11.96 -12.40 -10.39
CA SER A 11 11.27 -12.10 -11.66
C SER A 11 11.59 -13.17 -12.72
N THR A 12 12.86 -13.62 -12.78
CA THR A 12 13.29 -14.70 -13.68
C THR A 12 12.56 -16.01 -13.36
N LEU A 13 12.46 -16.38 -12.08
CA LEU A 13 11.75 -17.59 -11.66
C LEU A 13 10.29 -17.58 -12.10
N VAL A 14 9.60 -16.44 -11.98
CA VAL A 14 8.21 -16.28 -12.42
C VAL A 14 8.10 -16.40 -13.94
N LEU A 15 8.98 -15.75 -14.71
CA LEU A 15 8.94 -15.81 -16.18
C LEU A 15 9.24 -17.21 -16.73
N LEU A 16 10.14 -17.97 -16.08
CA LEU A 16 10.47 -19.34 -16.48
C LEU A 16 9.22 -20.25 -16.49
N LEU A 17 8.24 -20.00 -15.63
CA LEU A 17 6.99 -20.79 -15.61
C LEU A 17 6.16 -20.66 -16.89
N PHE A 18 6.34 -19.57 -17.65
CA PHE A 18 5.61 -19.32 -18.88
C PHE A 18 6.29 -19.89 -20.12
N ASN A 19 7.54 -20.35 -20.02
CA ASN A 19 8.28 -20.91 -21.17
C ASN A 19 7.66 -22.19 -21.72
N ASP A 20 7.09 -23.02 -20.85
CA ASP A 20 6.47 -24.31 -21.24
C ASP A 20 4.99 -24.15 -21.65
N LEU A 21 4.46 -22.93 -21.62
CA LEU A 21 3.07 -22.66 -21.96
C LEU A 21 2.90 -22.27 -23.41
N LYS A 22 1.74 -22.61 -23.97
CA LYS A 22 1.39 -22.14 -25.32
C LYS A 22 1.14 -20.63 -25.29
N PRO A 23 1.45 -19.90 -26.38
CA PRO A 23 1.03 -18.51 -26.55
C PRO A 23 -0.48 -18.34 -26.25
N GLY A 24 -0.85 -17.25 -25.58
CA GLY A 24 -2.20 -17.00 -25.09
C GLY A 24 -2.64 -17.82 -23.87
N SER A 25 -1.80 -18.69 -23.29
CA SER A 25 -2.10 -19.36 -22.03
C SER A 25 -1.86 -18.43 -20.84
N TYR A 26 -2.59 -18.66 -19.75
CA TYR A 26 -2.45 -17.88 -18.52
C TYR A 26 -2.10 -18.77 -17.33
N LEU A 27 -1.50 -18.16 -16.30
CA LEU A 27 -1.34 -18.75 -14.97
C LEU A 27 -2.09 -17.89 -13.95
N SER A 28 -2.74 -18.52 -12.98
CA SER A 28 -3.32 -17.81 -11.85
C SER A 28 -2.25 -17.46 -10.82
N TYR A 29 -2.51 -16.44 -10.00
CA TYR A 29 -1.64 -16.09 -8.87
C TYR A 29 -1.32 -17.30 -7.97
N GLU A 30 -2.34 -18.08 -7.60
CA GLU A 30 -2.15 -19.27 -6.75
C GLU A 30 -1.27 -20.32 -7.41
N GLU A 31 -1.39 -20.50 -8.72
CA GLU A 31 -0.57 -21.46 -9.44
C GLU A 31 0.89 -21.02 -9.54
N ILE A 32 1.14 -19.73 -9.78
CA ILE A 32 2.49 -19.16 -9.76
C ILE A 32 3.08 -19.35 -8.37
N LYS A 33 2.35 -18.96 -7.30
CA LYS A 33 2.78 -19.12 -5.92
C LYS A 33 3.12 -20.57 -5.57
N ARG A 34 2.26 -21.52 -5.96
CA ARG A 34 2.49 -22.95 -5.69
C ARG A 34 3.73 -23.48 -6.41
N ARG A 35 4.00 -23.01 -7.64
CA ARG A 35 5.12 -23.50 -8.45
C ARG A 35 6.45 -22.84 -8.08
N THR A 36 6.43 -21.56 -7.68
CA THR A 36 7.65 -20.84 -7.29
C THR A 36 7.96 -20.95 -5.80
N GLU A 37 6.99 -21.35 -4.98
CA GLU A 37 7.10 -21.42 -3.51
C GLU A 37 7.52 -20.09 -2.86
N LEU A 38 7.27 -18.97 -3.53
CA LEU A 38 7.61 -17.64 -3.02
C LEU A 38 6.64 -17.16 -1.94
N GLU A 39 7.19 -16.40 -1.00
CA GLU A 39 6.39 -15.65 -0.03
C GLU A 39 5.53 -14.61 -0.75
N ILE A 40 4.35 -14.32 -0.18
CA ILE A 40 3.34 -13.42 -0.80
C ILE A 40 3.97 -12.06 -1.15
N THR A 41 4.73 -11.49 -0.22
CA THR A 41 5.38 -10.18 -0.39
C THR A 41 6.42 -10.17 -1.51
N GLU A 42 7.17 -11.26 -1.66
CA GLU A 42 8.19 -11.40 -2.69
C GLU A 42 7.58 -11.64 -4.07
N LEU A 43 6.54 -12.46 -4.12
CA LEU A 43 5.78 -12.75 -5.33
C LEU A 43 5.07 -11.49 -5.85
N ASP A 44 4.41 -10.74 -4.97
CA ASP A 44 3.73 -9.50 -5.32
C ASP A 44 4.72 -8.50 -5.92
N ARG A 45 5.88 -8.31 -5.29
CA ARG A 45 6.92 -7.42 -5.80
C ARG A 45 7.45 -7.86 -7.17
N ALA A 46 7.69 -9.16 -7.33
CA ALA A 46 8.17 -9.72 -8.60
C ALA A 46 7.14 -9.52 -9.73
N LEU A 47 5.87 -9.83 -9.47
CA LEU A 47 4.79 -9.64 -10.44
C LEU A 47 4.53 -8.15 -10.74
N GLN A 48 4.62 -7.28 -9.74
CA GLN A 48 4.46 -5.83 -9.94
C GLN A 48 5.50 -5.28 -10.91
N SER A 49 6.76 -5.66 -10.76
CA SER A 49 7.83 -5.27 -11.68
C SER A 49 7.59 -5.80 -13.11
N LEU A 50 7.08 -7.03 -13.24
CA LEU A 50 6.81 -7.65 -14.53
C LEU A 50 5.59 -7.07 -15.27
N ILE A 51 4.60 -6.53 -14.55
CA ILE A 51 3.31 -6.07 -15.10
C ILE A 51 3.24 -4.54 -15.18
N PHE A 52 3.74 -3.85 -14.17
CA PHE A 52 3.63 -2.40 -14.02
C PHE A 52 4.94 -1.65 -14.26
N GLY A 53 5.94 -2.35 -14.81
CA GLY A 53 7.15 -1.74 -15.34
C GLY A 53 6.85 -0.80 -16.51
N LYS A 54 7.85 0.00 -16.92
CA LYS A 54 7.77 0.82 -18.14
C LYS A 54 7.53 -0.07 -19.36
N ILE A 55 8.22 -1.21 -19.43
CA ILE A 55 8.02 -2.24 -20.44
C ILE A 55 7.36 -3.47 -19.76
N PRO A 56 6.02 -3.63 -19.85
CA PRO A 56 5.33 -4.75 -19.22
C PRO A 56 5.65 -6.06 -19.96
N LEU A 57 6.26 -7.01 -19.24
CA LEU A 57 6.56 -8.36 -19.74
C LEU A 57 5.37 -9.31 -19.59
N LEU A 58 4.57 -9.10 -18.53
CA LEU A 58 3.34 -9.83 -18.28
C LEU A 58 2.14 -8.87 -18.32
N LEU A 59 0.99 -9.41 -18.70
CA LEU A 59 -0.31 -8.76 -18.64
C LEU A 59 -1.19 -9.48 -17.62
N LYS A 60 -2.20 -8.78 -17.11
CA LYS A 60 -3.19 -9.35 -16.19
C LYS A 60 -4.63 -9.01 -16.59
N ASP A 61 -5.57 -9.79 -16.06
CA ASP A 61 -7.01 -9.65 -16.36
C ASP A 61 -7.69 -8.47 -15.67
N SER A 62 -7.25 -8.11 -14.46
CA SER A 62 -7.85 -7.00 -13.74
C SER A 62 -7.41 -5.63 -14.31
N PRO A 63 -8.28 -4.61 -14.32
CA PRO A 63 -7.93 -3.26 -14.79
C PRO A 63 -7.29 -2.37 -13.71
N HIS A 64 -7.23 -2.84 -12.46
CA HIS A 64 -6.76 -2.05 -11.31
C HIS A 64 -5.25 -2.15 -11.11
N ASP A 65 -4.58 -1.14 -10.56
CA ASP A 65 -3.12 -1.14 -10.35
C ASP A 65 -2.65 -2.02 -9.17
N ASP A 66 -3.42 -3.06 -8.84
CA ASP A 66 -3.17 -3.99 -7.75
C ASP A 66 -3.04 -5.44 -8.25
N ILE A 67 -2.39 -6.26 -7.43
CA ILE A 67 -2.28 -7.70 -7.61
C ILE A 67 -3.18 -8.37 -6.58
N GLU A 68 -4.14 -9.16 -7.06
CA GLU A 68 -5.02 -9.97 -6.23
C GLU A 68 -4.76 -11.46 -6.47
N ASN A 69 -5.03 -12.28 -5.44
CA ASN A 69 -4.85 -13.73 -5.51
C ASN A 69 -5.74 -14.43 -6.55
N THR A 70 -6.76 -13.72 -7.06
CA THR A 70 -7.68 -14.20 -8.10
C THR A 70 -7.22 -13.85 -9.51
N ASN A 71 -6.19 -13.00 -9.65
CA ASN A 71 -5.75 -12.50 -10.95
C ASN A 71 -5.08 -13.59 -11.78
N LYS A 72 -5.21 -13.43 -13.09
CA LYS A 72 -4.60 -14.29 -14.11
C LYS A 72 -3.59 -13.49 -14.90
N PHE A 73 -2.46 -14.11 -15.18
CA PHE A 73 -1.32 -13.49 -15.84
C PHE A 73 -0.95 -14.23 -17.12
N TRP A 74 -0.53 -13.51 -18.16
CA TRP A 74 -0.03 -14.09 -19.42
C TRP A 74 1.10 -13.24 -20.00
N ILE A 75 1.87 -13.82 -20.92
CA ILE A 75 2.97 -13.11 -21.59
C ILE A 75 2.42 -11.97 -22.45
N ASN A 76 3.05 -10.81 -22.40
CA ASN A 76 2.78 -9.74 -23.33
C ASN A 76 3.34 -10.10 -24.72
N GLU A 77 2.47 -10.51 -25.64
CA GLU A 77 2.88 -10.85 -27.01
C GLU A 77 3.25 -9.62 -27.86
N SER A 78 2.96 -8.40 -27.37
CA SER A 78 3.23 -7.14 -28.07
C SER A 78 4.58 -6.51 -27.70
N LEU A 79 5.51 -7.27 -27.11
CA LEU A 79 6.80 -6.76 -26.63
C LEU A 79 7.61 -6.04 -27.72
N ASP A 80 7.65 -6.57 -28.94
CA ASP A 80 8.37 -5.95 -30.05
C ASP A 80 7.85 -4.55 -30.38
N ALA A 81 6.53 -4.33 -30.28
CA ALA A 81 5.91 -3.02 -30.51
C ALA A 81 6.21 -2.05 -29.35
N VAL A 82 6.22 -2.54 -28.11
CA VAL A 82 6.49 -1.73 -26.92
C VAL A 82 7.96 -1.28 -26.87
N ILE A 83 8.91 -2.17 -27.17
CA ILE A 83 10.34 -1.84 -27.21
C ILE A 83 10.60 -0.75 -28.24
N GLY A 84 10.07 -0.90 -29.47
CA GLY A 84 10.27 0.09 -30.54
C GLY A 84 9.74 1.50 -30.21
N ILE A 85 8.69 1.60 -29.39
CA ILE A 85 8.12 2.88 -28.96
C ILE A 85 8.94 3.49 -27.81
N MET A 86 9.42 2.68 -26.86
CA MET A 86 10.03 3.18 -25.63
C MET A 86 11.54 3.42 -25.72
N THR A 87 12.31 2.62 -26.47
CA THR A 87 13.77 2.73 -26.49
C THR A 87 14.31 3.59 -27.63
N GLY A 88 13.49 3.95 -28.63
CA GLY A 88 13.84 4.82 -29.76
C GLY A 88 15.03 4.34 -30.62
N THR A 89 15.55 3.15 -30.33
CA THR A 89 16.80 2.58 -30.84
C THR A 89 16.64 1.06 -30.91
N ASP A 90 17.12 0.41 -31.97
CA ASP A 90 17.12 -1.06 -32.18
C ASP A 90 17.99 -1.84 -31.15
N ASN A 91 18.18 -1.30 -29.95
CA ASN A 91 18.84 -1.99 -28.85
C ASN A 91 17.79 -2.87 -28.17
N ASN A 92 17.82 -4.15 -28.53
CA ASN A 92 16.95 -5.21 -28.02
C ASN A 92 17.25 -5.59 -26.55
N ILE A 93 17.57 -4.62 -25.68
CA ILE A 93 17.94 -4.86 -24.28
C ILE A 93 16.91 -4.18 -23.38
N ILE A 94 16.22 -4.96 -22.57
CA ILE A 94 15.35 -4.49 -21.48
C ILE A 94 16.18 -4.54 -20.20
N THR A 95 16.30 -3.41 -19.51
CA THR A 95 17.08 -3.30 -18.27
C THR A 95 16.18 -3.32 -17.04
N LEU A 96 16.78 -3.49 -15.85
CA LEU A 96 16.04 -3.41 -14.58
C LEU A 96 15.31 -2.06 -14.39
N GLU A 97 15.82 -0.97 -14.96
CA GLU A 97 15.20 0.36 -14.91
C GLU A 97 13.92 0.45 -15.76
N ASP A 98 13.80 -0.41 -16.79
CA ASP A 98 12.60 -0.54 -17.61
C ASP A 98 11.51 -1.39 -16.93
N LEU A 99 11.91 -2.20 -15.95
CA LEU A 99 11.04 -3.04 -15.13
C LEU A 99 10.73 -2.43 -13.76
N GLU A 100 11.29 -1.25 -13.47
CA GLU A 100 10.95 -0.48 -12.27
C GLU A 100 9.47 -0.09 -12.33
N VAL A 101 8.74 -0.40 -11.26
CA VAL A 101 7.31 -0.10 -11.13
C VAL A 101 7.10 1.38 -11.38
N THR A 102 6.22 1.70 -12.33
CA THR A 102 5.95 3.10 -12.68
C THR A 102 5.54 3.91 -11.44
N LYS A 103 6.04 5.15 -11.34
CA LYS A 103 5.78 6.04 -10.19
C LYS A 103 4.30 6.13 -9.81
N ARG A 104 3.40 6.04 -10.80
CA ARG A 104 1.94 6.06 -10.60
C ARG A 104 1.45 4.87 -9.76
N VAL A 105 1.99 3.68 -10.00
CA VAL A 105 1.62 2.45 -9.27
C VAL A 105 2.32 2.41 -7.91
N GLN A 106 3.58 2.88 -7.84
CA GLN A 106 4.28 3.07 -6.58
C GLN A 106 3.52 4.02 -5.63
N ASP A 107 3.07 5.18 -6.13
CA ASP A 107 2.27 6.14 -5.38
C ASP A 107 0.93 5.52 -4.92
N ALA A 108 0.28 4.68 -5.75
CA ALA A 108 -0.97 3.99 -5.38
C ALA A 108 -0.77 2.94 -4.28
N LEU A 109 0.32 2.18 -4.33
CA LEU A 109 0.75 1.24 -3.29
C LEU A 109 1.06 1.97 -1.98
N ASP A 110 1.78 3.09 -2.06
CA ASP A 110 2.13 3.92 -0.90
C ASP A 110 0.89 4.56 -0.26
N VAL A 111 -0.14 4.91 -1.04
CA VAL A 111 -1.42 5.41 -0.52
C VAL A 111 -2.15 4.34 0.32
N LYS A 112 -2.19 3.08 -0.12
CA LYS A 112 -2.84 1.99 0.65
C LYS A 112 -2.09 1.65 1.94
N ILE A 113 -0.77 1.61 1.89
CA ILE A 113 0.07 1.42 3.09
C ILE A 113 -0.09 2.62 4.04
N SER A 114 -0.13 3.84 3.50
CA SER A 114 -0.34 5.07 4.26
C SER A 114 -1.72 5.13 4.91
N GLN A 115 -2.76 4.61 4.26
CA GLN A 115 -4.11 4.57 4.83
C GLN A 115 -4.19 3.62 6.03
N ARG A 116 -3.70 2.38 5.90
CA ARG A 116 -3.65 1.43 7.04
C ARG A 116 -2.81 1.97 8.19
N LEU A 117 -1.65 2.56 7.87
CA LEU A 117 -0.80 3.17 8.88
C LEU A 117 -1.47 4.38 9.54
N ALA A 118 -2.22 5.17 8.79
CA ALA A 118 -2.99 6.28 9.31
C ALA A 118 -4.13 5.80 10.22
N GLU A 119 -4.82 4.71 9.88
CA GLU A 119 -5.86 4.07 10.69
C GLU A 119 -5.30 3.51 12.00
N ASP A 120 -4.17 2.82 11.98
CA ASP A 120 -3.52 2.30 13.18
C ASP A 120 -3.07 3.43 14.11
N ARG A 121 -2.46 4.48 13.55
CA ARG A 121 -2.09 5.71 14.26
C ARG A 121 -3.31 6.38 14.89
N ALA A 122 -4.41 6.40 14.15
CA ALA A 122 -5.71 6.88 14.58
C ALA A 122 -6.25 6.09 15.79
N ILE A 123 -6.21 4.77 15.76
CA ILE A 123 -6.68 3.90 16.84
C ILE A 123 -5.81 4.09 18.09
N GLN A 124 -4.49 4.21 17.92
CA GLN A 124 -3.57 4.47 19.02
C GLN A 124 -3.84 5.82 19.71
N LEU A 125 -4.11 6.87 18.94
CA LEU A 125 -4.50 8.18 19.48
C LEU A 125 -5.82 8.11 20.25
N ASP A 126 -6.83 7.44 19.70
CA ASP A 126 -8.13 7.29 20.38
C ASP A 126 -7.96 6.55 21.72
N SER A 127 -7.19 5.45 21.72
CA SER A 127 -6.87 4.69 22.93
C SER A 127 -6.14 5.54 23.97
N ALA A 128 -5.17 6.35 23.55
CA ALA A 128 -4.43 7.23 24.45
C ALA A 128 -5.32 8.32 25.05
N ILE A 129 -6.21 8.92 24.25
CA ILE A 129 -7.19 9.91 24.74
C ILE A 129 -8.09 9.26 25.80
N MET A 130 -8.65 8.08 25.52
CA MET A 130 -9.53 7.37 26.45
C MET A 130 -8.80 6.96 27.73
N ARG A 131 -7.52 6.59 27.65
CA ARG A 131 -6.69 6.24 28.81
C ARG A 131 -6.47 7.43 29.74
N ILE A 132 -6.42 8.65 29.22
CA ILE A 132 -6.28 9.88 30.02
C ILE A 132 -7.63 10.33 30.57
N ILE A 133 -8.68 10.36 29.75
CA ILE A 133 -9.97 10.95 30.17
C ILE A 133 -10.79 10.04 31.11
N LYS A 134 -10.71 8.72 30.94
CA LYS A 134 -11.48 7.74 31.72
C LYS A 134 -11.25 7.82 33.23
N PRO A 135 -10.01 7.89 33.75
CA PRO A 135 -9.77 8.05 35.18
C PRO A 135 -10.13 9.44 35.71
N GLU A 136 -9.87 10.50 34.94
CA GLU A 136 -10.07 11.90 35.35
C GLU A 136 -11.56 12.29 35.35
N LYS A 137 -12.40 11.60 34.57
CA LYS A 137 -13.84 11.84 34.32
C LYS A 137 -14.17 13.19 33.67
N GLN A 138 -13.37 14.22 33.93
CA GLN A 138 -13.45 15.54 33.33
C GLN A 138 -12.04 16.10 33.12
N ILE A 139 -11.78 16.69 31.95
CA ILE A 139 -10.47 17.31 31.65
C ILE A 139 -10.63 18.52 30.72
N PRO A 140 -9.90 19.62 30.93
CA PRO A 140 -9.84 20.70 29.96
C PRO A 140 -9.24 20.22 28.62
N LYS A 141 -9.87 20.58 27.50
CA LYS A 141 -9.45 20.17 26.15
C LYS A 141 -7.98 20.50 25.86
N GLY A 142 -7.53 21.70 26.23
CA GLY A 142 -6.12 22.11 26.07
C GLY A 142 -5.14 21.26 26.88
N LEU A 143 -5.51 20.87 28.10
CA LEU A 143 -4.68 20.01 28.95
C LEU A 143 -4.60 18.58 28.40
N LEU A 144 -5.70 18.06 27.86
CA LEU A 144 -5.73 16.74 27.22
C LEU A 144 -4.77 16.71 26.01
N ILE A 145 -4.84 17.72 25.13
CA ILE A 145 -3.95 17.85 23.97
C ILE A 145 -2.49 17.89 24.42
N GLN A 146 -2.17 18.73 25.41
CA GLN A 146 -0.81 18.85 25.93
C GLN A 146 -0.29 17.51 26.49
N ARG A 147 -1.11 16.78 27.26
CA ARG A 147 -0.70 15.48 27.81
C ARG A 147 -0.46 14.43 26.72
N ILE A 148 -1.23 14.44 25.63
CA ILE A 148 -1.00 13.53 24.50
C ILE A 148 0.30 13.87 23.77
N LEU A 149 0.57 15.15 23.51
CA LEU A 149 1.79 15.61 22.85
C LEU A 149 3.07 15.34 23.66
N GLN A 150 2.96 15.18 24.99
CA GLN A 150 4.09 14.83 25.85
C GLN A 150 4.47 13.33 25.81
N ILE A 151 3.65 12.48 25.19
CA ILE A 151 3.95 11.05 25.08
C ILE A 151 4.92 10.85 23.90
N PRO A 152 6.13 10.31 24.11
CA PRO A 152 7.13 10.14 23.04
C PRO A 152 6.65 9.32 21.84
N ARG A 153 5.69 8.41 22.06
CA ARG A 153 5.06 7.61 21.00
C ARG A 153 4.30 8.45 19.97
N PHE A 154 3.90 9.67 20.31
CA PHE A 154 3.06 10.54 19.48
C PHE A 154 3.79 11.79 18.96
N GLU A 155 5.13 11.76 18.85
CA GLU A 155 5.92 12.87 18.27
C GLU A 155 5.49 13.25 16.84
N TRP A 156 4.90 12.30 16.10
CA TRP A 156 4.38 12.52 14.76
C TRP A 156 3.02 13.24 14.74
N ALA A 157 2.28 13.28 15.86
CA ALA A 157 0.92 13.82 15.91
C ALA A 157 0.95 15.33 16.16
N LYS A 158 0.21 16.09 15.34
CA LYS A 158 0.01 17.53 15.53
C LYS A 158 -1.25 17.76 16.36
N GLU A 159 -1.36 18.97 16.92
CA GLU A 159 -2.56 19.38 17.65
C GLU A 159 -3.85 19.21 16.83
N LYS A 160 -3.80 19.52 15.52
CA LYS A 160 -4.94 19.34 14.62
C LYS A 160 -5.40 17.88 14.52
N ASP A 161 -4.46 16.94 14.52
CA ASP A 161 -4.77 15.50 14.42
C ASP A 161 -5.50 15.06 15.68
N ILE A 162 -5.01 15.47 16.86
CA ILE A 162 -5.63 15.16 18.16
C ILE A 162 -7.02 15.79 18.26
N GLN A 163 -7.19 17.03 17.79
CA GLN A 163 -8.50 17.70 17.77
C GLN A 163 -9.52 16.95 16.91
N LEU A 164 -9.11 16.44 15.75
CA LEU A 164 -9.96 15.62 14.89
C LEU A 164 -10.39 14.32 15.60
N ARG A 165 -9.48 13.68 16.32
CA ARG A 165 -9.80 12.48 17.12
C ARG A 165 -10.78 12.78 18.26
N ILE A 166 -10.60 13.91 18.96
CA ILE A 166 -11.54 14.35 20.00
C ILE A 166 -12.93 14.57 19.41
N SER A 167 -13.05 15.26 18.28
CA SER A 167 -14.35 15.47 17.62
C SER A 167 -14.99 14.15 17.19
N LYS A 168 -14.20 13.17 16.75
CA LYS A 168 -14.71 11.83 16.46
C LYS A 168 -15.26 11.14 17.73
N LEU A 169 -14.51 11.18 18.83
CA LEU A 169 -14.95 10.60 20.11
C LEU A 169 -16.17 11.30 20.71
N GLU A 170 -16.37 12.59 20.42
CA GLU A 170 -17.60 13.33 20.73
C GLU A 170 -18.80 12.80 19.91
N ILE A 171 -18.61 12.58 18.61
CA ILE A 171 -19.64 12.01 17.71
C ILE A 171 -20.01 10.58 18.13
N ASP A 172 -19.00 9.78 18.47
CA ASP A 172 -19.15 8.40 18.95
C ASP A 172 -19.70 8.32 20.39
N LYS A 173 -19.97 9.47 21.03
CA LYS A 173 -20.56 9.62 22.37
C LYS A 173 -19.73 9.06 23.53
N PHE A 174 -18.42 8.85 23.33
CA PHE A 174 -17.50 8.49 24.41
C PHE A 174 -17.12 9.68 25.29
N ILE A 175 -17.21 10.90 24.74
CA ILE A 175 -16.86 12.15 25.39
C ILE A 175 -17.96 13.18 25.08
N GLU A 176 -18.30 14.05 26.02
CA GLU A 176 -19.17 15.20 25.76
C GLU A 176 -18.55 16.50 26.31
N PRO A 177 -18.74 17.65 25.64
CA PRO A 177 -18.41 18.93 26.23
C PRO A 177 -19.36 19.25 27.39
N ASP A 178 -18.85 19.85 28.46
CA ASP A 178 -19.67 20.30 29.57
C ASP A 178 -20.67 21.39 29.11
N LYS A 179 -21.89 21.34 29.67
CA LYS A 179 -23.01 22.26 29.37
C LYS A 179 -22.68 23.70 29.74
N ARG A 180 -21.82 23.91 30.74
CA ARG A 180 -21.42 25.24 31.22
C ARG A 180 -20.16 25.77 30.54
N ASN A 181 -19.21 24.88 30.23
CA ASN A 181 -17.95 25.26 29.61
C ASN A 181 -17.54 24.23 28.54
N ARG A 182 -17.67 24.63 27.27
CA ARG A 182 -17.30 23.79 26.12
C ARG A 182 -15.81 23.43 26.04
N ASN A 183 -14.97 24.11 26.82
CA ASN A 183 -13.54 23.76 26.92
C ASN A 183 -13.26 22.60 27.87
N ILE A 184 -14.26 22.10 28.61
CA ILE A 184 -14.14 20.93 29.48
C ILE A 184 -14.80 19.74 28.80
N LEU A 185 -14.06 18.64 28.71
CA LEU A 185 -14.52 17.37 28.17
C LEU A 185 -14.86 16.43 29.32
N LEU A 186 -16.03 15.79 29.24
CA LEU A 186 -16.56 14.83 30.21
C LEU A 186 -16.56 13.43 29.59
N TYR A 187 -16.03 12.44 30.30
CA TYR A 187 -16.07 11.04 29.89
C TYR A 187 -17.47 10.44 30.06
N LYS A 188 -17.91 9.65 29.07
CA LYS A 188 -19.13 8.83 29.13
C LYS A 188 -18.79 7.34 29.14
N PRO A 189 -19.29 6.58 30.12
CA PRO A 189 -19.13 5.13 30.16
C PRO A 189 -19.93 4.42 29.06
#